data_AF-A0A060BSN0-F1
#
_entry.id   AF-A0A060BSN0-F1
#
_cell.length_a   1.000
_cell.length_b   1.000
_cell.length_c   1.000
_cell.angle_alpha   90.00
_cell.angle_beta   90.00
_cell.angle_gamma   90.00
#
_symmetry.space_group_name_H-M   'P 1'
#
loop_
_entity.id
_entity.type
_entity.pdbx_description
1 polymer ?
#
loop_
_entity_poly.entity_id
_entity_poly.type
_entity_poly.pdbx_seq_one_letter_code
_entity_poly.pdbx_strand_id
1 'polypeptide(L)'
;RERRIRRDGRRDPGAEGFSMATFTANVPTSRIDDAVRRVLRLKFQLGIFETPYGDPVNGPYRFHQPAYTALANQASREAMTLLKNDGGALPIRLNPGDNIVVAGPRADDTTACCVWTSFFHAEYGSQTMLAAIRNRATQAGVNVYSGDGPN
;
A
#
# COMPACT_ATOMS: atom_id res chain seq x y z
N ARG A 1 44.19 -15.75 -1.27
CA ARG A 1 43.08 -15.49 -2.23
C ARG A 1 41.77 -15.52 -1.44
N GLU A 2 41.53 -14.52 -0.58
CA GLU A 2 40.35 -14.47 0.30
C GLU A 2 39.75 -13.08 0.19
N ARG A 3 38.54 -12.99 -0.38
CA ARG A 3 37.74 -11.75 -0.40
C ARG A 3 36.76 -11.80 0.76
N ARG A 4 37.10 -11.07 1.82
CA ARG A 4 36.22 -10.80 2.96
C ARG A 4 35.13 -9.83 2.50
N ILE A 5 33.95 -10.36 2.18
CA ILE A 5 32.73 -9.59 1.90
C ILE A 5 32.33 -8.89 3.20
N ARG A 6 32.48 -7.57 3.27
CA ARG A 6 31.92 -6.78 4.39
C ARG A 6 30.42 -6.60 4.16
N ARG A 7 29.64 -7.15 5.09
CA ARG A 7 28.26 -6.74 5.35
C ARG A 7 28.30 -5.38 6.05
N ASP A 8 27.87 -4.31 5.39
CA ASP A 8 27.38 -3.12 6.08
C ASP A 8 25.90 -2.93 5.74
N GLY A 9 25.06 -3.07 6.76
CA GLY A 9 23.63 -2.81 6.64
C GLY A 9 23.35 -1.32 6.55
N ARG A 10 22.21 -0.96 5.92
CA ARG A 10 21.51 0.33 6.06
C ARG A 10 22.43 1.57 6.10
N ARG A 11 22.83 2.06 4.92
CA ARG A 11 23.64 3.28 4.79
C ARG A 11 22.73 4.52 4.70
N ASP A 12 22.31 5.01 5.87
CA ASP A 12 21.80 6.38 6.11
C ASP A 12 22.98 7.28 6.60
N PRO A 13 22.84 8.58 6.87
CA PRO A 13 23.57 9.74 6.31
C PRO A 13 25.05 9.92 6.76
N GLY A 14 25.88 8.89 6.59
CA GLY A 14 27.33 8.93 6.78
C GLY A 14 28.07 8.46 5.53
N ALA A 15 27.74 9.02 4.37
CA ALA A 15 28.49 8.71 3.14
C ALA A 15 29.97 9.03 3.39
N GLU A 16 30.86 8.05 3.24
CA GLU A 16 32.30 8.25 3.36
C GLU A 16 32.73 9.47 2.53
N GLY A 17 33.39 10.43 3.18
CA GLY A 17 33.84 11.67 2.54
C GLY A 17 32.89 12.87 2.64
N PHE A 18 31.69 12.72 3.21
CA PHE A 18 30.85 13.88 3.54
C PHE A 18 31.40 14.59 4.79
N SER A 19 31.77 15.86 4.64
CA SER A 19 31.97 16.78 5.76
C SER A 19 31.24 18.09 5.47
N MET A 20 30.77 18.77 6.51
CA MET A 20 30.11 20.05 6.34
C MET A 20 31.06 21.09 5.72
N ALA A 21 32.34 21.05 6.07
CA ALA A 21 33.38 21.90 5.49
C ALA A 21 33.57 21.65 3.98
N THR A 22 33.57 20.39 3.55
CA THR A 22 33.65 20.03 2.13
C THR A 22 32.37 20.43 1.40
N PHE A 23 31.19 20.26 2.02
CA PHE A 23 29.93 20.65 1.42
C PHE A 23 29.84 22.16 1.19
N THR A 24 30.13 22.98 2.21
CA THR A 24 30.07 24.45 2.09
C THR A 24 31.17 25.01 1.19
N ALA A 25 32.31 24.33 1.05
CA ALA A 25 33.34 24.70 0.09
C ALA A 25 32.94 24.43 -1.37
N ASN A 26 32.13 23.41 -1.63
CA ASN A 26 31.76 22.99 -3.00
C ASN A 26 30.38 23.48 -3.46
N VAL A 27 29.52 23.94 -2.53
CA VAL A 27 28.16 24.41 -2.86
C VAL A 27 28.05 25.91 -2.55
N PRO A 28 27.78 26.76 -3.55
CA PRO A 28 27.60 28.19 -3.33
C PRO A 28 26.47 28.49 -2.34
N THR A 29 26.66 29.44 -1.44
CA THR A 29 25.66 29.84 -0.44
C THR A 29 24.32 30.23 -1.08
N SER A 30 24.34 30.88 -2.25
CA SER A 30 23.12 31.23 -3.00
C SER A 30 22.27 30.01 -3.38
N ARG A 31 22.90 28.86 -3.64
CA ARG A 31 22.19 27.60 -3.93
C ARG A 31 21.56 27.02 -2.68
N ILE A 32 22.23 27.13 -1.53
CA ILE A 32 21.70 26.73 -0.23
C ILE A 32 20.51 27.62 0.13
N ASP A 33 20.66 28.94 0.01
CA ASP A 33 19.60 29.93 0.29
C ASP A 33 18.37 29.70 -0.59
N ASP A 34 18.55 29.40 -1.87
CA ASP A 34 17.43 29.09 -2.75
C ASP A 34 16.70 27.80 -2.33
N ALA A 35 17.44 26.74 -1.98
CA ALA A 35 16.84 25.49 -1.50
C ALA A 35 16.09 25.69 -0.19
N VAL A 36 16.69 26.40 0.77
CA VAL A 36 16.07 26.75 2.06
C VAL A 36 14.82 27.59 1.83
N ARG A 37 14.87 28.60 0.94
CA ARG A 37 13.72 29.44 0.61
C ARG A 37 12.54 28.63 0.07
N ARG A 38 12.77 27.60 -0.77
CA ARG A 38 11.70 26.73 -1.29
C ARG A 38 11.05 25.91 -0.18
N VAL A 39 11.86 25.31 0.70
CA VAL A 39 11.36 24.52 1.84
C VAL A 39 10.59 25.41 2.81
N LEU A 40 11.15 26.56 3.19
CA LEU A 40 10.49 27.50 4.10
C LEU A 40 9.21 28.07 3.51
N ARG A 41 9.20 28.43 2.22
CA ARG A 41 7.98 28.89 1.54
C ARG A 41 6.85 27.88 1.66
N LEU A 42 7.14 26.60 1.37
CA LEU A 42 6.12 25.55 1.52
C LEU A 42 5.67 25.40 2.98
N LYS A 43 6.60 25.45 3.94
CA LYS A 43 6.26 25.37 5.38
C LYS A 43 5.35 26.52 5.83
N PHE A 44 5.60 27.75 5.35
CA PHE A 44 4.72 28.89 5.61
C PHE A 44 3.36 28.73 4.91
N GLN A 45 3.32 28.27 3.65
CA GLN A 45 2.06 28.01 2.94
C GLN A 45 1.20 26.94 3.62
N LEU A 46 1.84 25.94 4.23
CA LEU A 46 1.19 24.88 4.99
C LEU A 46 0.83 25.29 6.44
N GLY A 47 1.20 26.51 6.88
CA GLY A 47 0.91 27.00 8.24
C GLY A 47 1.66 26.27 9.35
N ILE A 48 2.80 25.64 9.03
CA ILE A 48 3.56 24.79 9.98
C ILE A 48 4.19 25.64 11.11
N PHE A 49 4.37 26.95 10.94
CA PHE A 49 4.92 27.79 12.01
C PHE A 49 3.84 28.20 13.03
N GLU A 50 2.59 28.32 12.59
CA GLU A 50 1.44 28.67 13.40
C GLU A 50 0.84 27.43 14.08
N THR A 51 0.81 26.31 13.36
CA THR A 51 0.32 25.01 13.84
C THR A 51 1.40 23.94 13.62
N PRO A 52 2.41 23.87 14.51
CA PRO A 52 3.63 23.09 14.27
C PRO A 52 3.48 21.57 14.41
N TYR A 53 2.41 21.12 15.06
CA TYR A 53 2.14 19.70 15.27
C TYR A 53 0.85 19.32 14.55
N GLY A 54 0.85 18.11 13.97
CA GLY A 54 -0.39 17.51 13.49
C GLY A 54 -1.35 17.23 14.65
N ASP A 55 -2.64 17.14 14.32
CA ASP A 55 -3.65 16.74 15.30
C ASP A 55 -3.32 15.34 15.87
N PRO A 56 -3.09 15.20 17.18
CA PRO A 56 -2.78 13.91 17.80
C PRO A 56 -3.90 12.87 17.62
N VAL A 57 -5.14 13.30 17.38
CA VAL A 57 -6.29 12.43 17.09
C VAL A 57 -6.22 11.83 15.68
N ASN A 58 -5.50 12.47 14.75
CA ASN A 58 -5.23 11.91 13.41
C ASN A 58 -4.11 10.86 13.40
N GLY A 59 -3.53 10.54 14.57
CA GLY A 59 -2.57 9.45 14.75
C GLY A 59 -3.21 8.04 14.68
N PRO A 60 -2.76 7.04 15.46
CA PRO A 60 -3.09 5.62 15.29
C PRO A 60 -4.58 5.24 15.38
N TYR A 61 -5.43 6.21 15.71
CA TYR A 61 -6.86 6.04 15.94
C TYR A 61 -7.73 6.12 14.67
N ARG A 62 -7.16 6.53 13.52
CA ARG A 62 -7.91 6.67 12.25
C ARG A 62 -7.60 5.60 11.19
N PHE A 63 -6.90 4.52 11.53
CA PHE A 63 -6.69 3.42 10.58
C PHE A 63 -7.94 2.54 10.43
N HIS A 64 -8.10 1.92 9.26
CA HIS A 64 -9.18 0.95 8.93
C HIS A 64 -10.61 1.41 9.26
N GLN A 65 -10.85 2.72 9.28
CA GLN A 65 -12.19 3.26 9.50
C GLN A 65 -13.15 2.74 8.42
N PRO A 66 -14.40 2.38 8.75
CA PRO A 66 -15.35 1.83 7.78
C PRO A 66 -15.51 2.71 6.53
N ALA A 67 -15.47 4.04 6.69
CA ALA A 67 -15.55 4.98 5.58
C ALA A 67 -14.34 4.88 4.62
N TYR A 68 -13.13 4.66 5.13
CA TYR A 68 -11.93 4.51 4.30
C TYR A 68 -11.92 3.19 3.55
N THR A 69 -12.34 2.11 4.23
CA THR A 69 -12.53 0.79 3.60
C THR A 69 -13.59 0.87 2.48
N ALA A 70 -14.70 1.57 2.71
CA ALA A 70 -15.73 1.78 1.71
C ALA A 70 -15.20 2.55 0.48
N LEU A 71 -14.45 3.63 0.71
CA LEU A 71 -13.84 4.42 -0.36
C LEU A 71 -12.82 3.62 -1.16
N ALA A 72 -11.94 2.86 -0.50
CA ALA A 72 -10.97 2.00 -1.17
C ALA A 72 -11.66 0.91 -2.01
N ASN A 73 -12.71 0.30 -1.48
CA ASN A 73 -13.50 -0.68 -2.22
C ASN A 73 -14.23 -0.05 -3.42
N GLN A 74 -14.68 1.19 -3.32
CA GLN A 74 -15.27 1.91 -4.44
C GLN A 74 -14.23 2.18 -5.53
N ALA A 75 -13.08 2.75 -5.18
CA ALA A 75 -12.00 3.00 -6.12
C ALA A 75 -11.54 1.71 -6.82
N SER A 76 -11.47 0.59 -6.09
CA SER A 76 -11.16 -0.73 -6.67
C SER A 76 -12.21 -1.18 -7.69
N ARG A 77 -13.51 -1.05 -7.38
CA ARG A 77 -14.60 -1.37 -8.32
C ARG A 77 -14.57 -0.51 -9.58
N GLU A 78 -14.24 0.77 -9.46
CA GLU A 78 -14.16 1.70 -10.58
C GLU A 78 -12.88 1.52 -11.42
N ALA A 79 -11.80 1.00 -10.82
CA ALA A 79 -10.54 0.73 -11.51
C ALA A 79 -10.53 -0.62 -12.26
N MET A 80 -11.36 -1.58 -11.86
CA MET A 80 -11.45 -2.89 -12.51
C MET A 80 -11.97 -2.78 -13.95
N THR A 81 -11.20 -3.30 -14.91
CA THR A 81 -11.59 -3.35 -16.32
C THR A 81 -11.86 -4.77 -16.75
N LEU A 82 -13.04 -5.03 -17.30
CA LEU A 82 -13.42 -6.33 -17.85
C LEU A 82 -12.82 -6.50 -19.26
N LEU A 83 -11.76 -7.29 -19.37
CA LEU A 83 -11.06 -7.49 -20.65
C LEU A 83 -11.76 -8.49 -21.57
N LYS A 84 -12.42 -9.50 -21.00
CA LYS A 84 -13.04 -10.60 -21.73
C LYS A 84 -14.27 -11.12 -21.00
N ASN A 85 -15.37 -11.34 -21.73
CA ASN A 85 -16.60 -11.92 -21.19
C ASN A 85 -17.36 -12.69 -22.28
N ASP A 86 -16.93 -13.93 -22.53
CA ASP A 86 -17.53 -14.78 -23.57
C ASP A 86 -18.79 -15.47 -23.02
N GLY A 87 -19.82 -15.61 -23.87
CA GLY A 87 -21.00 -16.42 -23.56
C GLY A 87 -21.85 -15.93 -22.37
N GLY A 88 -21.65 -14.69 -21.92
CA GLY A 88 -22.35 -14.15 -20.75
C GLY A 88 -21.92 -14.81 -19.44
N ALA A 89 -20.65 -15.24 -19.33
CA ALA A 89 -20.11 -15.87 -18.14
C ALA A 89 -20.20 -14.98 -16.87
N LEU A 90 -20.06 -13.66 -17.05
CA LEU A 90 -20.26 -12.67 -15.99
C LEU A 90 -21.51 -11.82 -16.24
N PRO A 91 -22.26 -11.45 -15.19
CA PRO A 91 -22.01 -11.76 -13.77
C PRO A 91 -22.33 -13.22 -13.40
N ILE A 92 -21.57 -13.77 -12.44
CA ILE A 92 -21.79 -15.13 -11.93
C ILE A 92 -23.17 -15.20 -11.26
N ARG A 93 -24.01 -16.14 -11.70
CA ARG A 93 -25.28 -16.46 -11.03
C ARG A 93 -24.99 -17.21 -9.75
N LEU A 94 -25.62 -16.80 -8.65
CA LEU A 94 -25.45 -17.41 -7.33
C LEU A 94 -26.76 -18.10 -6.94
N ASN A 95 -26.94 -19.38 -7.31
CA ASN A 95 -28.10 -20.15 -6.87
C ASN A 95 -27.76 -20.98 -5.63
N PRO A 96 -28.67 -21.11 -4.65
CA PRO A 96 -28.44 -21.95 -3.49
C PRO A 96 -28.04 -23.38 -3.88
N GLY A 97 -26.97 -23.90 -3.28
CA GLY A 97 -26.42 -25.23 -3.57
C GLY A 97 -25.39 -25.27 -4.70
N ASP A 98 -25.20 -24.18 -5.47
CA ASP A 98 -24.13 -24.10 -6.47
C ASP A 98 -22.75 -24.18 -5.80
N ASN A 99 -21.73 -24.55 -6.59
CA ASN A 99 -20.35 -24.71 -6.13
C ASN A 99 -19.43 -23.73 -6.87
N ILE A 100 -18.61 -22.99 -6.12
CA ILE A 100 -17.54 -22.13 -6.64
C ILE A 100 -16.21 -22.63 -6.11
N VAL A 101 -15.21 -22.74 -6.99
CA VAL A 101 -13.82 -22.96 -6.62
C VAL A 101 -13.07 -21.64 -6.81
N VAL A 102 -12.36 -21.19 -5.78
CA VAL A 102 -11.44 -20.05 -5.86
C VAL A 102 -10.02 -20.59 -5.82
N ALA A 103 -9.26 -20.32 -6.88
CA ALA A 103 -7.95 -20.90 -7.11
C ALA A 103 -6.87 -19.86 -7.39
N GLY A 104 -5.61 -20.30 -7.27
CA GLY A 104 -4.41 -19.53 -7.57
C GLY A 104 -3.68 -19.04 -6.32
N PRO A 105 -2.36 -18.78 -6.43
CA PRO A 105 -1.48 -18.53 -5.27
C PRO A 105 -1.80 -17.24 -4.50
N ARG A 106 -2.60 -16.33 -5.10
CA ARG A 106 -3.03 -15.06 -4.48
C ARG A 106 -4.45 -15.10 -3.92
N ALA A 107 -5.18 -16.21 -4.09
CA ALA A 107 -6.58 -16.30 -3.68
C ALA A 107 -6.77 -15.99 -2.18
N ASP A 108 -5.86 -16.48 -1.34
CA ASP A 108 -5.87 -16.26 0.11
C ASP A 108 -4.65 -15.47 0.61
N ASP A 109 -4.13 -14.54 -0.21
CA ASP A 109 -2.96 -13.75 0.15
C ASP A 109 -3.31 -12.32 0.57
N THR A 110 -3.08 -12.02 1.84
CA THR A 110 -3.30 -10.69 2.45
C THR A 110 -2.31 -9.62 2.01
N THR A 111 -1.23 -10.01 1.34
CA THR A 111 -0.13 -9.12 0.88
C THR A 111 -0.24 -8.76 -0.60
N ALA A 112 -1.33 -9.13 -1.28
CA ALA A 112 -1.49 -8.96 -2.74
C ALA A 112 -1.60 -7.50 -3.20
N CYS A 113 -1.67 -6.57 -2.26
CA CYS A 113 -2.02 -5.19 -2.52
C CYS A 113 -0.86 -4.30 -3.05
N CYS A 114 0.42 -4.64 -2.88
CA CYS A 114 1.63 -4.13 -3.61
C CYS A 114 2.92 -4.22 -2.77
N VAL A 115 4.05 -3.73 -3.32
CA VAL A 115 5.39 -3.72 -2.70
C VAL A 115 5.74 -2.44 -1.92
N TRP A 116 4.86 -1.42 -1.90
CA TRP A 116 5.03 -0.18 -1.11
C TRP A 116 4.05 -0.12 0.06
N THR A 117 4.02 -1.18 0.85
CA THR A 117 3.18 -1.26 2.05
C THR A 117 3.94 -0.82 3.30
N SER A 118 3.20 -0.37 4.31
CA SER A 118 3.78 0.07 5.57
C SER A 118 4.38 -1.11 6.33
N PHE A 119 5.69 -1.07 6.62
CA PHE A 119 6.32 -2.02 7.54
C PHE A 119 5.78 -1.88 8.98
N PHE A 120 5.31 -0.68 9.33
CA PHE A 120 4.88 -0.35 10.70
C PHE A 120 3.41 -0.71 10.97
N HIS A 121 2.63 -1.02 9.94
CA HIS A 121 1.21 -1.38 10.03
C HIS A 121 0.93 -2.58 9.12
N ALA A 122 1.20 -3.78 9.62
CA ALA A 122 1.06 -5.03 8.87
C ALA A 122 -0.40 -5.50 8.75
N GLU A 123 -1.30 -4.94 9.55
CA GLU A 123 -2.74 -5.14 9.42
C GLU A 123 -3.28 -4.19 8.35
N TYR A 124 -3.76 -4.74 7.24
CA TYR A 124 -4.33 -3.92 6.15
C TYR A 124 -5.85 -3.74 6.29
N GLY A 125 -6.50 -4.51 7.15
CA GLY A 125 -7.96 -4.53 7.31
C GLY A 125 -8.73 -4.99 6.05
N SER A 126 -8.02 -5.39 4.99
CA SER A 126 -8.59 -5.89 3.74
C SER A 126 -8.86 -7.39 3.81
N GLN A 127 -9.96 -7.84 3.21
CA GLN A 127 -10.25 -9.26 3.02
C GLN A 127 -9.41 -9.83 1.87
N THR A 128 -9.02 -11.11 1.98
CA THR A 128 -8.50 -11.85 0.82
C THR A 128 -9.61 -12.05 -0.22
N MET A 129 -9.24 -12.34 -1.46
CA MET A 129 -10.22 -12.61 -2.54
C MET A 129 -11.10 -13.81 -2.17
N LEU A 130 -10.51 -14.88 -1.63
CA LEU A 130 -11.20 -16.06 -1.14
C LEU A 130 -12.20 -15.69 -0.03
N ALA A 131 -11.79 -14.92 0.97
CA ALA A 131 -12.67 -14.51 2.07
C ALA A 131 -13.84 -13.64 1.57
N ALA A 132 -13.57 -12.66 0.69
CA ALA A 132 -14.60 -11.80 0.14
C ALA A 132 -15.62 -12.57 -0.72
N ILE A 133 -15.16 -13.50 -1.57
CA ILE A 133 -16.02 -14.36 -2.39
C ILE A 133 -16.87 -15.27 -1.48
N ARG A 134 -16.25 -15.91 -0.48
CA ARG A 134 -16.95 -16.76 0.49
C ARG A 134 -18.05 -15.99 1.21
N ASN A 135 -17.74 -14.80 1.72
CA ASN A 135 -18.71 -13.95 2.41
C ASN A 135 -19.93 -13.62 1.52
N ARG A 136 -19.71 -13.32 0.23
CA ARG A 136 -20.81 -13.01 -0.71
C ARG A 136 -21.60 -14.25 -1.14
N ALA A 137 -20.92 -15.37 -1.31
CA ALA A 137 -21.49 -16.63 -1.78
C ALA A 137 -22.33 -17.32 -0.70
N THR A 138 -21.87 -17.33 0.57
CA THR A 138 -22.61 -17.91 1.69
C THR A 138 -23.92 -17.17 1.95
N GLN A 139 -23.99 -15.85 1.71
CA GLN A 139 -25.25 -15.10 1.76
C GLN A 139 -26.29 -15.59 0.72
N ALA A 140 -25.84 -16.23 -0.36
CA ALA A 140 -26.69 -16.81 -1.40
C ALA A 140 -26.84 -18.34 -1.27
N GLY A 141 -26.30 -18.96 -0.20
CA GLY A 141 -26.34 -20.41 -0.02
C GLY A 141 -25.44 -21.19 -0.99
N VAL A 142 -24.42 -20.56 -1.57
CA VAL A 142 -23.46 -21.16 -2.50
C VAL A 142 -22.26 -21.72 -1.72
N ASN A 143 -21.81 -22.93 -2.07
CA ASN A 143 -20.63 -23.57 -1.48
C ASN A 143 -19.35 -23.01 -2.11
N VAL A 144 -18.34 -22.70 -1.29
CA VAL A 144 -17.04 -22.16 -1.77
C VAL A 144 -15.88 -23.02 -1.31
N TYR A 145 -15.16 -23.58 -2.28
CA TYR A 145 -13.96 -24.39 -2.09
C TYR A 145 -12.71 -23.58 -2.45
N SER A 146 -11.63 -23.86 -1.73
CA SER A 146 -10.28 -23.36 -2.05
C SER A 146 -9.43 -24.50 -2.56
N GLY A 147 -8.58 -24.24 -3.54
CA GLY A 147 -7.63 -25.23 -4.03
C GLY A 147 -7.03 -24.80 -5.34
N ASP A 148 -6.28 -25.69 -5.95
CA ASP A 148 -5.82 -25.50 -7.32
C ASP A 148 -7.03 -25.65 -8.24
N GLY A 149 -7.15 -24.80 -9.26
CA GLY A 149 -8.09 -25.04 -10.35
C GLY A 149 -7.79 -26.42 -10.97
N PRO A 150 -8.67 -26.99 -11.79
CA PRO A 150 -8.38 -28.27 -12.41
C PRO A 150 -7.05 -28.18 -13.19
N ASN A 151 -6.04 -28.90 -12.66
CA ASN A 151 -4.63 -29.07 -13.07
C ASN A 151 -3.59 -28.28 -12.28
#